data_AF-A0A0F4IFP4-F1
#
_entry.id   AF-A0A0F4IFP4-F1
#
_cell.length_a   1.000
_cell.length_b   1.000
_cell.length_c   1.000
_cell.angle_alpha   90.00
_cell.angle_beta   90.00
_cell.angle_gamma   90.00
#
_symmetry.space_group_name_H-M   'P 1'
#
loop_
_entity.id
_entity.type
_entity.pdbx_description
1 polymer ?
#
loop_
_entity_poly.entity_id
_entity_poly.type
_entity_poly.pdbx_seq_one_letter_code
_entity_poly.pdbx_strand_id
1 'polypeptide(L)'
;MVPVVQLYARDVPDLVFPAGTDLLQILWCPLVHEDDQYAANPRLHWRNTAQTAADVADGQPPRPHTAEEDYLPRPCTVSPTPALEYPNWDLPDELSEQIGERFEALQEERGFDYFEVATTQQSKVGGYPSWTQQPDWPDCTGCRTRMEHLLSVTATEAGMGRWLPLDERNPHRDQSETPSWRAEADPAALDAFGHHMYLGGGGMYFFVCRNCPDTPYTHRYDR
;
A
#
# COMPACT_ATOMS: atom_id res chain seq x y z
N MET A 1 -19.57 -4.96 5.27
CA MET A 1 -18.19 -4.68 4.81
C MET A 1 -18.26 -3.79 3.59
N VAL A 2 -17.24 -2.96 3.37
CA VAL A 2 -17.09 -2.09 2.20
C VAL A 2 -15.90 -2.55 1.35
N PRO A 3 -15.94 -2.39 0.02
CA PRO A 3 -14.80 -2.68 -0.84
C PRO A 3 -13.75 -1.58 -0.74
N VAL A 4 -12.48 -1.98 -0.62
CA VAL A 4 -11.33 -1.08 -0.41
C VAL A 4 -10.35 -1.22 -1.57
N VAL A 5 -10.01 -2.45 -1.93
CA VAL A 5 -9.07 -2.75 -3.02
C VAL A 5 -9.70 -3.78 -3.93
N GLN A 6 -9.60 -3.54 -5.24
CA GLN A 6 -9.93 -4.52 -6.26
C GLN A 6 -8.88 -4.48 -7.38
N LEU A 7 -8.08 -5.53 -7.49
CA LEU A 7 -7.00 -5.63 -8.45
C LEU A 7 -7.19 -6.85 -9.35
N TYR A 8 -7.21 -6.63 -10.66
CA TYR A 8 -7.20 -7.70 -11.64
C TYR A 8 -5.75 -8.07 -11.98
N ALA A 9 -5.49 -9.36 -12.18
CA ALA A 9 -4.14 -9.85 -12.50
C ALA A 9 -3.51 -9.16 -13.73
N ARG A 10 -4.34 -8.79 -14.73
CA ARG A 10 -3.89 -8.07 -15.92
C ARG A 10 -3.39 -6.64 -15.65
N ASP A 11 -3.84 -6.02 -14.55
CA ASP A 11 -3.52 -4.63 -14.20
C ASP A 11 -2.30 -4.57 -13.25
N VAL A 12 -1.92 -5.70 -12.64
CA VAL A 12 -0.78 -5.83 -11.70
C VAL A 12 0.05 -7.09 -12.01
N PRO A 13 0.79 -7.11 -13.14
CA PRO A 13 1.42 -8.33 -13.66
C PRO A 13 2.50 -8.92 -12.74
N ASP A 14 3.14 -8.10 -11.92
CA ASP A 14 4.18 -8.55 -10.98
C ASP A 14 3.59 -9.19 -9.71
N LEU A 15 2.28 -9.03 -9.47
CA LEU A 15 1.61 -9.68 -8.36
C LEU A 15 1.29 -11.14 -8.71
N VAL A 16 1.78 -12.07 -7.90
CA VAL A 16 1.47 -13.49 -8.07
C VAL A 16 0.06 -13.79 -7.56
N PHE A 17 -0.80 -14.39 -8.38
CA PHE A 17 -2.13 -14.84 -7.98
C PHE A 17 -2.11 -16.34 -7.67
N PRO A 18 -2.84 -16.82 -6.64
CA PRO A 18 -3.08 -18.25 -6.45
C PRO A 18 -3.70 -18.90 -7.69
N ALA A 19 -3.41 -20.19 -7.89
CA ALA A 19 -3.89 -20.93 -9.06
C ALA A 19 -5.42 -20.83 -9.22
N GLY A 20 -5.88 -20.54 -10.43
CA GLY A 20 -7.30 -20.42 -10.75
C GLY A 20 -7.94 -19.08 -10.37
N THR A 21 -7.19 -18.12 -9.83
CA THR A 21 -7.67 -16.78 -9.46
C THR A 21 -7.01 -15.70 -10.33
N ASP A 22 -7.75 -14.62 -10.57
CA ASP A 22 -7.34 -13.48 -11.39
C ASP A 22 -7.87 -12.14 -10.84
N LEU A 23 -8.45 -12.17 -9.64
CA LEU A 23 -9.00 -11.02 -8.92
C LEU A 23 -8.62 -11.08 -7.44
N LEU A 24 -8.02 -10.01 -6.94
CA LEU A 24 -7.77 -9.78 -5.53
C LEU A 24 -8.75 -8.73 -5.03
N GLN A 25 -9.49 -9.05 -3.98
CA GLN A 25 -10.38 -8.11 -3.30
C GLN A 25 -10.03 -8.00 -1.83
N ILE A 26 -9.97 -6.76 -1.34
CA ILE A 26 -9.97 -6.47 0.08
C ILE A 26 -11.26 -5.74 0.41
N LEU A 27 -12.00 -6.33 1.32
CA LEU A 27 -13.20 -5.79 1.93
C LEU A 27 -12.88 -5.52 3.39
N TRP A 28 -13.44 -4.50 4.04
CA TRP A 28 -13.33 -4.40 5.49
C TRP A 28 -14.61 -3.95 6.18
N CYS A 29 -14.72 -4.22 7.47
CA CYS A 29 -15.68 -3.55 8.33
C CYS A 29 -15.15 -2.14 8.63
N PRO A 30 -15.86 -1.06 8.23
CA PRO A 30 -15.39 0.32 8.43
C PRO A 30 -15.69 0.83 9.85
N LEU A 31 -15.75 -0.05 10.85
CA LEU A 31 -15.89 0.34 12.26
C LEU A 31 -14.55 0.08 12.95
N VAL A 32 -14.24 0.85 13.99
CA VAL A 32 -13.11 0.52 14.86
C VAL A 32 -13.47 -0.72 15.67
N HIS A 33 -12.62 -1.74 15.59
CA HIS A 33 -12.71 -2.92 16.42
C HIS A 33 -11.75 -2.80 17.61
N GLU A 34 -12.23 -3.09 18.82
CA GLU A 34 -11.41 -3.09 20.05
C GLU A 34 -10.53 -4.36 20.16
N ASP A 35 -9.89 -4.74 19.07
CA ASP A 35 -8.82 -5.74 19.08
C ASP A 35 -7.45 -5.08 19.30
N ASP A 36 -6.37 -5.87 19.25
CA ASP A 36 -5.00 -5.39 19.47
C ASP A 36 -4.59 -4.26 18.50
N GLN A 37 -5.33 -4.03 17.40
CA GLN A 37 -5.00 -3.04 16.37
C GLN A 37 -5.84 -1.75 16.46
N TYR A 38 -6.99 -1.76 17.14
CA TYR A 38 -7.88 -0.61 17.27
C TYR A 38 -8.20 0.06 15.91
N ALA A 39 -8.59 -0.75 14.92
CA ALA A 39 -8.73 -0.34 13.52
C ALA A 39 -9.91 -1.02 12.80
N ALA A 40 -10.09 -0.70 11.51
CA ALA A 40 -10.99 -1.44 10.62
C ALA A 40 -10.54 -2.90 10.49
N ASN A 41 -11.50 -3.82 10.31
CA ASN A 41 -11.22 -5.25 10.22
C ASN A 41 -11.32 -5.77 8.78
N PRO A 42 -10.19 -6.06 8.11
CA PRO A 42 -10.16 -6.45 6.72
C PRO A 42 -10.33 -7.96 6.49
N ARG A 43 -10.82 -8.27 5.29
CA ARG A 43 -10.97 -9.59 4.70
C ARG A 43 -10.41 -9.55 3.29
N LEU A 44 -9.41 -10.41 3.07
CA LEU A 44 -8.80 -10.61 1.77
C LEU A 44 -9.43 -11.83 1.08
N HIS A 45 -9.73 -11.67 -0.20
CA HIS A 45 -10.29 -12.70 -1.05
C HIS A 45 -9.54 -12.78 -2.38
N TRP A 46 -9.05 -13.98 -2.70
CA TRP A 46 -8.65 -14.35 -4.05
C TRP A 46 -9.84 -14.95 -4.79
N ARG A 47 -10.14 -14.45 -5.97
CA ARG A 47 -11.34 -14.82 -6.73
C ARG A 47 -11.03 -15.07 -8.19
N ASN A 48 -11.93 -15.82 -8.83
CA ASN A 48 -12.00 -15.96 -10.27
C ASN A 48 -13.08 -15.00 -10.81
N THR A 49 -12.71 -14.11 -11.73
CA THR A 49 -13.61 -13.11 -12.30
C THR A 49 -14.78 -13.76 -13.05
N ALA A 50 -14.53 -14.83 -13.80
CA ALA A 50 -15.57 -15.52 -14.57
C ALA A 50 -16.63 -16.16 -13.65
N GLN A 51 -16.20 -16.75 -12.54
CA GLN A 51 -17.12 -17.28 -11.52
C GLN A 51 -17.86 -16.17 -10.79
N THR A 52 -17.17 -15.07 -10.45
CA THR A 52 -17.79 -13.94 -9.73
C THR A 52 -18.82 -13.20 -10.59
N ALA A 53 -18.58 -13.08 -11.90
CA ALA A 53 -19.49 -12.43 -12.84
C ALA A 53 -20.82 -13.18 -13.00
N ALA A 54 -20.81 -14.51 -12.86
CA ALA A 54 -22.02 -15.32 -12.92
C ALA A 54 -22.95 -15.12 -11.72
N ASP A 55 -22.40 -14.70 -10.57
CA ASP A 55 -23.10 -14.52 -9.29
C ASP A 55 -23.36 -13.05 -8.95
N VAL A 56 -23.24 -12.13 -9.91
CA VAL A 56 -23.53 -10.70 -9.67
C VAL A 56 -25.02 -10.56 -9.40
N ALA A 57 -25.36 -10.28 -8.14
CA ALA A 57 -26.70 -9.92 -7.75
C ALA A 57 -27.10 -8.58 -8.39
N ASP A 58 -28.26 -8.53 -9.03
CA ASP A 58 -28.85 -7.28 -9.52
C ASP A 58 -29.12 -6.32 -8.34
N GLY A 59 -28.46 -5.16 -8.33
CA GLY A 59 -28.73 -4.10 -7.34
C GLY A 59 -27.53 -3.20 -7.03
N GLN A 60 -27.79 -2.15 -6.26
CA GLN A 60 -26.71 -1.34 -5.68
C GLN A 60 -26.02 -2.11 -4.55
N PRO A 61 -24.68 -2.03 -4.44
CA PRO A 61 -23.97 -2.60 -3.30
C PRO A 61 -24.56 -2.07 -1.99
N PRO A 62 -24.71 -2.93 -0.96
CA PRO A 62 -25.24 -2.49 0.33
C PRO A 62 -24.33 -1.42 0.91
N ARG A 63 -24.93 -0.30 1.34
CA ARG A 63 -24.21 0.75 2.07
C ARG A 63 -24.18 0.41 3.55
N PRO A 64 -23.06 0.61 4.26
CA PRO A 64 -23.03 0.45 5.70
C PRO A 64 -24.00 1.45 6.34
N HIS A 65 -24.78 1.00 7.32
CA HIS A 65 -25.64 1.89 8.11
C HIS A 65 -24.81 2.80 9.02
N THR A 66 -23.72 2.27 9.58
CA THR A 66 -22.77 2.98 10.43
C THR A 66 -21.37 2.69 9.92
N ALA A 67 -20.54 3.73 9.84
CA ALA A 67 -19.14 3.65 9.44
C ALA A 67 -18.37 4.78 10.11
N GLU A 68 -17.10 4.53 10.34
CA GLU A 68 -16.09 5.54 10.64
C GLU A 68 -15.57 6.07 9.31
N GLU A 69 -15.68 7.39 9.11
CA GLU A 69 -15.35 8.03 7.83
C GLU A 69 -13.89 7.80 7.43
N ASP A 70 -12.99 7.72 8.43
CA ASP A 70 -11.56 7.45 8.25
C ASP A 70 -11.26 6.11 7.56
N TYR A 71 -12.21 5.17 7.57
CA TYR A 71 -12.09 3.84 6.94
C TYR A 71 -13.09 3.65 5.79
N LEU A 72 -13.74 4.71 5.30
CA LEU A 72 -14.68 4.62 4.20
C LEU A 72 -14.06 5.16 2.90
N PRO A 73 -13.69 4.30 1.94
CA PRO A 73 -13.06 4.76 0.71
C PRO A 73 -14.04 5.49 -0.21
N ARG A 74 -13.59 6.59 -0.80
CA ARG A 74 -14.17 7.14 -2.04
C ARG A 74 -13.86 6.18 -3.19
N PRO A 75 -14.83 5.85 -4.07
CA PRO A 75 -14.53 5.11 -5.28
C PRO A 75 -13.51 5.85 -6.15
N CYS A 76 -12.42 5.17 -6.50
CA CYS A 76 -11.38 5.68 -7.36
C CYS A 76 -10.83 4.55 -8.25
N THR A 77 -10.20 4.92 -9.36
CA THR A 77 -9.46 3.98 -10.21
C THR A 77 -7.98 3.99 -9.84
N VAL A 78 -7.31 2.85 -9.96
CA VAL A 78 -5.86 2.77 -9.79
C VAL A 78 -5.14 3.10 -11.11
N SER A 79 -3.99 3.79 -11.03
CA SER A 79 -3.07 4.00 -12.15
C SER A 79 -1.70 3.46 -11.74
N PRO A 80 -1.41 2.16 -11.96
CA PRO A 80 -0.20 1.53 -11.45
C PRO A 80 1.05 2.12 -12.10
N THR A 81 2.02 2.53 -11.30
CA THR A 81 3.36 2.93 -11.74
C THR A 81 4.39 1.99 -11.10
N PRO A 82 5.24 1.30 -11.88
CA PRO A 82 6.33 0.51 -11.33
C PRO A 82 7.31 1.37 -10.53
N ALA A 83 7.60 0.95 -9.31
CA ALA A 83 8.51 1.63 -8.39
C ALA A 83 9.56 0.66 -7.86
N LEU A 84 10.75 1.17 -7.54
CA LEU A 84 11.84 0.41 -6.93
C LEU A 84 12.04 0.87 -5.50
N GLU A 85 11.75 -0.02 -4.56
CA GLU A 85 11.89 0.27 -3.14
C GLU A 85 13.03 -0.53 -2.51
N TYR A 86 13.49 -0.01 -1.38
CA TYR A 86 14.49 -0.64 -0.53
C TYR A 86 13.96 -0.73 0.90
N PRO A 87 14.46 -1.68 1.73
CA PRO A 87 14.10 -1.73 3.15
C PRO A 87 14.38 -0.39 3.83
N ASN A 88 13.49 -0.01 4.73
CA ASN A 88 13.57 1.23 5.50
C ASN A 88 14.08 0.90 6.92
N TRP A 89 13.31 1.16 7.97
CA TRP A 89 13.68 0.77 9.35
C TRP A 89 13.76 -0.74 9.57
N ASP A 90 13.34 -1.54 8.59
CA ASP A 90 13.47 -2.99 8.55
C ASP A 90 14.70 -3.47 7.77
N LEU A 91 15.62 -2.57 7.45
CA LEU A 91 16.94 -2.88 6.91
C LEU A 91 17.71 -3.76 7.91
N PRO A 92 18.33 -4.87 7.47
CA PRO A 92 19.14 -5.71 8.35
C PRO A 92 20.28 -4.92 9.01
N ASP A 93 20.49 -5.13 10.31
CA ASP A 93 21.47 -4.39 11.11
C ASP A 93 22.88 -4.39 10.48
N GLU A 94 23.36 -5.56 10.06
CA GLU A 94 24.67 -5.70 9.40
C GLU A 94 24.79 -4.84 8.13
N LEU A 95 23.71 -4.74 7.35
CA LEU A 95 23.68 -3.93 6.14
C LEU A 95 23.61 -2.45 6.50
N SER A 96 22.79 -2.08 7.50
CA SER A 96 22.68 -0.72 8.02
C SER A 96 24.04 -0.18 8.49
N GLU A 97 24.78 -0.97 9.27
CA GLU A 97 26.13 -0.64 9.72
C GLU A 97 27.10 -0.47 8.55
N GLN A 98 27.01 -1.31 7.53
CA GLN A 98 27.92 -1.27 6.37
C GLN A 98 27.72 -0.03 5.50
N ILE A 99 26.49 0.51 5.42
CA ILE A 99 26.14 1.60 4.50
C ILE A 99 25.75 2.90 5.21
N GLY A 100 25.75 2.94 6.54
CA GLY A 100 25.39 4.12 7.33
C GLY A 100 26.16 5.38 6.96
N GLU A 101 27.50 5.30 6.85
CA GLU A 101 28.32 6.45 6.41
C GLU A 101 27.93 6.97 5.03
N ARG A 102 27.41 6.10 4.14
CA ARG A 102 26.92 6.51 2.82
C ARG A 102 25.58 7.22 2.89
N PHE A 103 24.73 6.89 3.86
CA PHE A 103 23.48 7.62 4.11
C PHE A 103 23.78 9.02 4.64
N GLU A 104 24.71 9.15 5.57
CA GLU A 104 25.16 10.46 6.07
C GLU A 104 25.74 11.31 4.93
N ALA A 105 26.65 10.75 4.12
CA ALA A 105 27.22 11.45 2.97
C ALA A 105 26.15 11.83 1.93
N LEU A 106 25.15 10.97 1.69
CA LEU A 106 24.03 11.26 0.80
C LEU A 106 23.21 12.46 1.31
N GLN A 107 22.92 12.50 2.61
CA GLN A 107 22.20 13.60 3.23
C GLN A 107 22.98 14.91 3.13
N GLU A 108 24.29 14.89 3.36
CA GLU A 108 25.15 16.06 3.21
C GLU A 108 25.24 16.56 1.75
N GLU A 109 25.41 15.65 0.78
CA GLU A 109 25.59 16.00 -0.64
C GLU A 109 24.27 16.42 -1.29
N ARG A 110 23.16 15.73 -0.97
CA ARG A 110 21.88 15.84 -1.70
C ARG A 110 20.76 16.48 -0.89
N GLY A 111 20.91 16.60 0.43
CA GLY A 111 19.96 17.27 1.31
C GLY A 111 18.66 16.49 1.55
N PHE A 112 18.69 15.16 1.46
CA PHE A 112 17.58 14.28 1.84
C PHE A 112 18.12 13.03 2.51
N ASP A 113 17.33 12.45 3.42
CA ASP A 113 17.71 11.24 4.13
C ASP A 113 17.28 9.97 3.36
N TYR A 114 18.05 8.88 3.49
CA TYR A 114 17.72 7.62 2.83
C TYR A 114 16.32 7.12 3.21
N PHE A 115 15.96 7.20 4.48
CA PHE A 115 14.69 6.70 4.99
C PHE A 115 13.50 7.55 4.53
N GLU A 116 13.72 8.77 4.04
CA GLU A 116 12.68 9.59 3.38
C GLU A 116 12.37 9.13 1.96
N VAL A 117 13.28 8.38 1.31
CA VAL A 117 13.17 8.03 -0.12
C VAL A 117 13.31 6.53 -0.42
N ALA A 118 13.57 5.69 0.58
CA ALA A 118 13.73 4.24 0.44
C ALA A 118 12.41 3.55 0.08
N THR A 119 11.30 4.02 0.66
CA THR A 119 9.95 3.48 0.48
C THR A 119 8.97 4.60 0.14
N THR A 120 8.03 4.34 -0.78
CA THR A 120 6.88 5.21 -1.03
C THR A 120 5.93 5.18 0.15
N GLN A 121 5.31 6.33 0.46
CA GLN A 121 4.21 6.43 1.43
C GLN A 121 2.84 6.23 0.78
N GLN A 122 2.80 5.96 -0.52
CA GLN A 122 1.57 5.71 -1.28
C GLN A 122 1.11 4.25 -1.16
N SER A 123 -0.16 4.02 -1.46
CA SER A 123 -0.71 2.67 -1.58
C SER A 123 0.05 1.90 -2.68
N LYS A 124 0.42 0.65 -2.40
CA LYS A 124 1.31 -0.12 -3.26
C LYS A 124 1.04 -1.60 -3.20
N VAL A 125 1.51 -2.34 -4.20
CA VAL A 125 1.50 -3.81 -4.24
C VAL A 125 2.95 -4.31 -4.26
N GLY A 126 3.27 -5.27 -3.41
CA GLY A 126 4.64 -5.71 -3.18
C GLY A 126 5.49 -4.63 -2.51
N GLY A 127 6.81 -4.69 -2.73
CA GLY A 127 7.76 -3.75 -2.11
C GLY A 127 7.82 -3.89 -0.60
N TYR A 128 8.14 -2.79 0.09
CA TYR A 128 8.32 -2.75 1.54
C TYR A 128 7.23 -1.89 2.20
N PRO A 129 6.70 -2.29 3.38
CA PRO A 129 5.83 -1.42 4.15
C PRO A 129 6.59 -0.14 4.56
N SER A 130 5.92 1.00 4.47
CA SER A 130 6.45 2.29 4.91
C SER A 130 6.15 2.52 6.39
N TRP A 131 6.73 1.68 7.25
CA TRP A 131 6.51 1.73 8.70
C TRP A 131 6.77 3.13 9.28
N THR A 132 5.79 3.66 10.00
CA THR A 132 5.91 4.86 10.86
C THR A 132 6.24 4.50 12.31
N GLN A 133 5.98 3.24 12.69
CA GLN A 133 6.34 2.63 13.97
C GLN A 133 7.43 1.56 13.81
N GLN A 134 7.73 0.83 14.89
CA GLN A 134 8.67 -0.29 14.80
C GLN A 134 8.15 -1.34 13.79
N PRO A 135 8.99 -1.81 12.85
CA PRO A 135 8.58 -2.83 11.88
C PRO A 135 8.07 -4.10 12.56
N ASP A 136 6.86 -4.54 12.19
CA ASP A 136 6.24 -5.77 12.70
C ASP A 136 5.95 -6.73 11.54
N TRP A 137 6.94 -7.55 11.22
CA TRP A 137 6.81 -8.57 10.17
C TRP A 137 6.22 -9.86 10.75
N PRO A 138 5.06 -10.32 10.24
CA PRO A 138 4.44 -11.54 10.74
C PRO A 138 5.13 -12.80 10.21
N ASP A 139 5.21 -13.82 11.07
CA ASP A 139 5.50 -15.20 10.67
C ASP A 139 4.21 -15.96 10.38
N CYS A 140 4.25 -16.82 9.35
CA CYS A 140 3.14 -17.71 9.03
C CYS A 140 2.89 -18.70 10.18
N THR A 141 1.65 -18.83 10.64
CA THR A 141 1.29 -19.78 11.70
C THR A 141 1.50 -21.24 11.29
N GLY A 142 1.39 -21.55 9.99
CA GLY A 142 1.58 -22.89 9.45
C GLY A 142 3.06 -23.28 9.29
N CYS A 143 3.81 -22.56 8.45
CA CYS A 143 5.19 -22.93 8.11
C CYS A 143 6.27 -22.18 8.91
N ARG A 144 5.90 -21.20 9.76
CA ARG A 144 6.81 -20.42 10.62
C ARG A 144 7.85 -19.60 9.86
N THR A 145 7.67 -19.41 8.56
CA THR A 145 8.49 -18.52 7.73
C THR A 145 7.88 -17.12 7.79
N ARG A 146 8.75 -16.09 7.81
CA ARG A 146 8.35 -14.69 7.62
C ARG A 146 7.51 -14.56 6.36
N MET A 147 6.35 -13.91 6.51
CA MET A 147 5.43 -13.69 5.41
C MET A 147 5.93 -12.56 4.50
N GLU A 148 5.51 -12.60 3.25
CA GLU A 148 5.84 -11.58 2.25
C GLU A 148 4.86 -10.41 2.37
N HIS A 149 5.35 -9.20 2.16
CA HIS A 149 4.47 -8.03 2.05
C HIS A 149 3.70 -8.12 0.73
N LEU A 150 2.38 -8.16 0.83
CA LEU A 150 1.48 -8.29 -0.31
C LEU A 150 1.13 -6.92 -0.88
N LEU A 151 0.62 -6.02 -0.03
CA LEU A 151 0.25 -4.66 -0.41
C LEU A 151 0.06 -3.78 0.83
N SER A 152 0.17 -2.47 0.62
CA SER A 152 -0.16 -1.44 1.61
C SER A 152 -1.31 -0.57 1.10
N VAL A 153 -2.24 -0.25 2.01
CA VAL A 153 -3.23 0.83 1.82
C VAL A 153 -2.90 1.91 2.82
N THR A 154 -2.41 3.07 2.37
CA THR A 154 -1.93 4.15 3.24
C THR A 154 -2.91 5.31 3.28
N ALA A 155 -2.85 6.12 4.33
CA ALA A 155 -3.68 7.31 4.48
C ALA A 155 -3.46 8.35 3.37
N THR A 156 -2.22 8.42 2.90
CA THR A 156 -1.72 9.55 2.12
C THR A 156 -1.38 9.11 0.71
N GLU A 157 -2.11 9.63 -0.27
CA GLU A 157 -1.58 9.73 -1.63
C GLU A 157 -0.73 11.00 -1.69
N ALA A 158 0.59 10.82 -1.62
CA ALA A 158 1.51 11.93 -1.47
C ALA A 158 1.48 12.84 -2.70
N GLY A 159 1.12 14.11 -2.50
CA GLY A 159 1.18 15.16 -3.53
C GLY A 159 2.59 15.66 -3.85
N MET A 160 3.61 15.04 -3.28
CA MET A 160 5.01 15.37 -3.46
C MET A 160 5.85 14.10 -3.36
N GLY A 161 6.93 14.05 -4.13
CA GLY A 161 7.98 13.06 -3.95
C GLY A 161 8.40 12.34 -5.22
N ARG A 162 9.42 11.49 -5.07
CA ARG A 162 10.07 10.77 -6.17
C ARG A 162 9.11 9.87 -6.95
N TRP A 163 8.11 9.33 -6.25
CA TRP A 163 7.19 8.32 -6.75
C TRP A 163 5.96 8.89 -7.44
N LEU A 164 5.82 10.22 -7.49
CA LEU A 164 4.79 10.86 -8.32
C LEU A 164 4.93 10.44 -9.79
N PRO A 165 3.86 9.86 -10.37
CA PRO A 165 3.76 9.61 -11.81
C PRO A 165 4.11 10.85 -12.62
N LEU A 166 4.82 10.66 -13.74
CA LEU A 166 5.36 11.78 -14.51
C LEU A 166 4.27 12.69 -15.10
N ASP A 167 3.13 12.11 -15.46
CA ASP A 167 1.93 12.77 -15.95
C ASP A 167 1.13 13.49 -14.86
N GLU A 168 1.40 13.18 -13.59
CA GLU A 168 0.79 13.83 -12.43
C GLU A 168 1.65 14.98 -11.86
N ARG A 169 2.87 15.18 -12.36
CA ARG A 169 3.78 16.24 -11.89
C ARG A 169 3.35 17.62 -12.37
N ASN A 170 3.56 18.61 -11.52
CA ASN A 170 3.22 20.00 -11.78
C ASN A 170 3.89 20.50 -13.09
N PRO A 171 3.11 20.81 -14.14
CA PRO A 171 3.65 21.20 -15.44
C PRO A 171 4.28 22.61 -15.42
N HIS A 172 4.01 23.41 -14.37
CA HIS A 172 4.58 24.74 -14.20
C HIS A 172 5.94 24.73 -13.51
N ARG A 173 6.44 23.57 -13.07
CA ARG A 173 7.78 23.41 -12.51
C ARG A 173 8.75 22.92 -13.58
N ASP A 174 9.97 23.45 -13.57
CA ASP A 174 11.05 22.89 -14.37
C ASP A 174 11.45 21.53 -13.76
N GLN A 175 11.02 20.45 -14.43
CA GLN A 175 11.30 19.08 -13.99
C GLN A 175 12.78 18.68 -14.16
N SER A 176 13.56 19.42 -14.96
CA SER A 176 14.99 19.17 -15.15
C SER A 176 15.84 19.76 -14.02
N GLU A 177 15.38 20.84 -13.40
CA GLU A 177 16.02 21.48 -12.24
C GLU A 177 15.46 20.98 -10.90
N THR A 178 14.23 20.47 -10.89
CA THR A 178 13.58 19.95 -9.68
C THR A 178 13.99 18.50 -9.45
N PRO A 179 14.70 18.18 -8.35
CA PRO A 179 15.02 16.80 -8.06
C PRO A 179 13.75 15.98 -7.81
N SER A 180 13.76 14.70 -8.20
CA SER A 180 12.56 13.88 -8.16
C SER A 180 11.90 13.79 -6.78
N TRP A 181 12.69 13.76 -5.70
CA TRP A 181 12.17 13.73 -4.32
C TRP A 181 11.48 15.03 -3.87
N ARG A 182 11.59 16.11 -4.65
CA ARG A 182 10.85 17.38 -4.46
C ARG A 182 9.86 17.66 -5.59
N ALA A 183 9.61 16.69 -6.47
CA ALA A 183 8.56 16.84 -7.47
C ALA A 183 7.24 17.09 -6.75
N GLU A 184 6.49 18.08 -7.19
CA GLU A 184 5.15 18.39 -6.70
C GLU A 184 4.14 17.89 -7.73
N ALA A 185 3.01 17.38 -7.27
CA ALA A 185 1.90 17.06 -8.15
C ALA A 185 1.27 18.33 -8.73
N ASP A 186 0.63 18.21 -9.88
CA ASP A 186 -0.24 19.24 -10.42
C ASP A 186 -1.36 19.53 -9.40
N PRO A 187 -1.53 20.78 -8.94
CA PRO A 187 -2.64 21.15 -8.06
C PRO A 187 -4.01 20.74 -8.59
N ALA A 188 -4.19 20.68 -9.92
CA ALA A 188 -5.43 20.22 -10.54
C ALA A 188 -5.65 18.69 -10.41
N ALA A 189 -4.59 17.91 -10.21
CA ALA A 189 -4.65 16.46 -10.05
C ALA A 189 -4.86 16.05 -8.58
N LEU A 190 -4.36 16.84 -7.62
CA LEU A 190 -4.40 16.54 -6.18
C LEU A 190 -5.81 16.18 -5.66
N ASP A 191 -6.84 16.93 -6.04
CA ASP A 191 -8.23 16.72 -5.57
C ASP A 191 -8.84 15.41 -6.11
N ALA A 192 -8.26 14.85 -7.17
CA ALA A 192 -8.68 13.60 -7.78
C ALA A 192 -7.95 12.38 -7.20
N PHE A 193 -6.92 12.56 -6.37
CA PHE A 193 -6.11 11.46 -5.89
C PHE A 193 -6.80 10.63 -4.81
N GLY A 194 -6.64 9.32 -4.96
CA GLY A 194 -6.86 8.36 -3.91
C GLY A 194 -8.29 8.21 -3.42
N HIS A 195 -8.35 7.52 -2.28
CA HIS A 195 -9.57 7.04 -1.63
C HIS A 195 -10.04 7.94 -0.48
N HIS A 196 -9.30 9.01 -0.13
CA HIS A 196 -9.65 9.97 0.93
C HIS A 196 -9.79 9.37 2.34
N MET A 197 -9.17 8.22 2.59
CA MET A 197 -9.24 7.59 3.91
C MET A 197 -8.11 8.15 4.76
N TYR A 198 -8.38 8.51 6.01
CA TYR A 198 -7.38 9.12 6.88
C TYR A 198 -6.50 8.09 7.58
N LEU A 199 -7.02 6.88 7.91
CA LEU A 199 -6.27 5.78 8.54
C LEU A 199 -5.33 6.22 9.69
N GLY A 200 -5.72 7.25 10.45
CA GLY A 200 -4.90 7.81 11.52
C GLY A 200 -3.59 8.49 11.11
N GLY A 201 -3.29 8.61 9.81
CA GLY A 201 -2.02 9.09 9.27
C GLY A 201 -1.03 7.99 8.85
N GLY A 202 -1.33 6.73 9.15
CA GLY A 202 -0.47 5.59 8.81
C GLY A 202 -1.04 4.73 7.67
N GLY A 203 -1.16 3.42 7.89
CA GLY A 203 -1.57 2.48 6.85
C GLY A 203 -1.93 1.09 7.35
N MET A 204 -2.61 0.35 6.46
CA MET A 204 -2.93 -1.07 6.63
C MET A 204 -2.04 -1.89 5.70
N TYR A 205 -1.22 -2.76 6.28
CA TYR A 205 -0.26 -3.59 5.56
C TYR A 205 -0.71 -5.04 5.56
N PHE A 206 -0.76 -5.64 4.39
CA PHE A 206 -1.20 -7.02 4.20
C PHE A 206 -0.01 -7.90 3.89
N PHE A 207 0.00 -9.08 4.51
CA PHE A 207 1.08 -10.06 4.36
C PHE A 207 0.51 -11.39 3.93
N VAL A 208 1.23 -12.11 3.08
CA VAL A 208 0.83 -13.43 2.56
C VAL A 208 1.97 -14.43 2.70
N CYS A 209 1.63 -15.68 3.01
CA CYS A 209 2.58 -16.78 2.95
C CYS A 209 2.40 -17.52 1.63
N ARG A 210 3.40 -17.49 0.75
CA ARG A 210 3.40 -18.24 -0.51
C ARG A 210 3.84 -19.69 -0.38
N ASN A 211 4.48 -20.03 0.74
CA ASN A 211 4.97 -21.38 0.98
C ASN A 211 3.85 -22.36 1.39
N CYS A 212 2.75 -21.86 1.97
CA CYS A 212 1.60 -22.66 2.33
C CYS A 212 0.57 -22.71 1.19
N PRO A 213 -0.06 -23.88 0.92
CA PRO A 213 -0.95 -24.07 -0.23
C PRO A 213 -2.21 -23.18 -0.18
N ASP A 214 -2.73 -22.92 1.03
CA ASP A 214 -3.92 -22.09 1.21
C ASP A 214 -3.64 -20.59 1.13
N THR A 215 -2.39 -20.20 0.92
CA THR A 215 -1.93 -18.79 0.87
C THR A 215 -2.45 -17.95 2.05
N PRO A 216 -2.21 -18.38 3.30
CA PRO A 216 -2.73 -17.68 4.46
C PRO A 216 -2.20 -16.25 4.48
N TYR A 217 -3.04 -15.33 4.95
CA TYR A 217 -2.72 -13.91 5.05
C TYR A 217 -2.95 -13.40 6.47
N THR A 218 -2.31 -12.29 6.78
CA THR A 218 -2.59 -11.48 7.96
C THR A 218 -2.38 -10.01 7.63
N HIS A 219 -2.66 -9.12 8.56
CA HIS A 219 -2.45 -7.69 8.38
C HIS A 219 -1.82 -7.04 9.61
N ARG A 220 -1.32 -5.82 9.43
CA ARG A 220 -0.90 -4.90 10.47
C ARG A 220 -1.49 -3.53 10.19
N TYR A 221 -1.84 -2.84 11.27
CA TYR A 221 -2.20 -1.44 11.25
C TYR A 221 -1.09 -0.64 11.92
N ASP A 222 -0.60 0.35 11.20
CA ASP A 222 0.43 1.29 11.61
C ASP A 222 -0.24 2.66 11.62
N ARG A 223 -0.09 3.42 12.72
CA ARG A 223 -0.85 4.65 12.99
C ARG A 223 0.07 5.82 13.24
#